data_AF-A0A915IVR6-F1
#
_entry.id   AF-A0A915IVR6-F1
#
_cell.length_a   1.000
_cell.length_b   1.000
_cell.length_c   1.000
_cell.angle_alpha   90.00
_cell.angle_beta   90.00
_cell.angle_gamma   90.00
#
_symmetry.space_group_name_H-M   'P 1'
#
loop_
_entity.id
_entity.type
_entity.pdbx_description
1 polymer ?
#
loop_
_entity_poly.entity_id
_entity_poly.type
_entity_poly.pdbx_seq_one_letter_code
_entity_poly.pdbx_strand_id
1 'polypeptide(L)'
;MLAELNYTNGRVFIDDDFETTSYTSAVFQKLIHCGICLMLNVFVVPKFPFEDILNPEKGFLEKIFFAHISLTLVRTQYYYAWIMADCINNAAGFGFSGYDDKGNSEWDLISNIDVWKFETADNLKDTLDAWNRGTMYWLRRVAYERTPRKYRTVFTYVVSAWWHGFFTGYYATFLTGALFTEASRMARKRIRTYFQDTNLKRIFYNVLTYVITRIAICYAAATFVLLHWREALQFYSQMYFFMHFAAVTLLFITPRILLTKEDTKSK
;
A
#
# COMPACT_ATOMS: atom_id res chain seq x y z
N MET A 1 -10.17 -26.04 11.05
CA MET A 1 -9.09 -26.84 10.47
C MET A 1 -7.84 -26.52 11.28
N LEU A 2 -7.47 -27.39 12.21
CA LEU A 2 -6.26 -27.23 13.02
C LEU A 2 -5.12 -27.91 12.26
N ALA A 3 -4.18 -27.13 11.78
CA ALA A 3 -3.00 -27.60 11.09
C ALA A 3 -1.91 -27.89 12.14
N GLU A 4 -1.48 -29.14 12.31
CA GLU A 4 -0.43 -29.51 13.26
C GLU A 4 0.93 -29.61 12.57
N LEU A 5 1.95 -28.92 13.11
CA LEU A 5 3.30 -28.94 12.57
C LEU A 5 4.10 -30.13 13.11
N ASN A 6 4.69 -30.91 12.21
CA ASN A 6 5.72 -31.87 12.55
C ASN A 6 7.11 -31.22 12.54
N TYR A 7 7.61 -30.91 13.75
CA TYR A 7 8.92 -30.28 13.96
C TYR A 7 10.12 -31.11 13.46
N THR A 8 9.96 -32.41 13.23
CA THR A 8 11.08 -33.28 12.83
C THR A 8 11.37 -33.28 11.33
N ASN A 9 10.38 -32.99 10.50
CA ASN A 9 10.51 -33.04 9.03
C ASN A 9 9.96 -31.80 8.32
N GLY A 10 9.44 -30.83 9.08
CA GLY A 10 8.94 -29.56 8.58
C GLY A 10 7.63 -29.64 7.81
N ARG A 11 6.81 -30.67 8.06
CA ARG A 11 5.53 -30.90 7.39
C ARG A 11 4.37 -30.45 8.25
N VAL A 12 3.30 -29.96 7.62
CA VAL A 12 2.04 -29.63 8.29
C VAL A 12 1.01 -30.71 7.97
N PHE A 13 0.34 -31.23 9.00
CA PHE A 13 -0.77 -32.18 8.88
C PHE A 13 -2.10 -31.43 8.85
N ILE A 14 -2.97 -31.79 7.90
CA ILE A 14 -4.30 -31.20 7.72
C ILE A 14 -5.30 -32.36 7.70
N ASP A 15 -5.80 -32.73 8.88
CA ASP A 15 -6.69 -33.88 9.11
C ASP A 15 -6.15 -35.25 8.61
N ASP A 16 -6.83 -36.33 9.01
CA ASP A 16 -6.40 -37.75 8.97
C ASP A 16 -5.93 -38.30 7.59
N ASP A 17 -6.07 -37.54 6.50
CA ASP A 17 -5.59 -37.89 5.15
C ASP A 17 -4.32 -37.09 4.81
N PHE A 18 -3.18 -37.81 4.87
CA PHE A 18 -1.80 -37.34 4.77
C PHE A 18 -1.43 -36.58 3.47
N GLU A 19 -1.86 -35.34 3.28
CA GLU A 19 -1.16 -34.41 2.38
C GLU A 19 -0.16 -33.55 3.16
N THR A 20 1.09 -34.03 3.18
CA THR A 20 2.17 -33.29 3.81
C THR A 20 2.67 -32.18 2.90
N THR A 21 2.26 -30.93 3.13
CA THR A 21 2.96 -29.78 2.54
C THR A 21 4.20 -29.41 3.36
N SER A 22 5.22 -28.87 2.69
CA SER A 22 6.50 -28.45 3.28
C SER A 22 6.67 -26.94 3.23
N TYR A 23 6.95 -26.31 4.37
CA TYR A 23 7.23 -24.86 4.44
C TYR A 23 8.58 -24.48 3.83
N THR A 24 9.47 -25.45 3.58
CA THR A 24 10.88 -25.21 3.22
C THR A 24 11.03 -24.31 1.99
N SER A 25 10.24 -24.54 0.94
CA SER A 25 10.26 -23.72 -0.27
C SER A 25 9.84 -22.27 0.03
N ALA A 26 8.74 -22.08 0.79
CA ALA A 26 8.25 -20.77 1.15
C ALA A 26 9.26 -20.01 2.04
N VAL A 27 9.86 -20.68 3.02
CA VAL A 27 10.92 -20.11 3.88
C VAL A 27 12.12 -19.71 3.04
N PHE A 28 12.60 -20.57 2.14
CA PHE A 28 13.74 -20.28 1.29
C PHE A 28 13.51 -19.07 0.36
N GLN A 29 12.33 -18.99 -0.27
CA GLN A 29 11.95 -17.85 -1.10
C GLN A 29 11.91 -16.54 -0.28
N LYS A 30 11.32 -16.58 0.93
CA LYS A 30 11.28 -15.41 1.82
C LYS A 30 12.68 -14.97 2.28
N LEU A 31 13.58 -15.92 2.56
CA LEU A 31 14.99 -15.62 2.88
C LEU A 31 15.72 -14.94 1.71
N ILE A 32 15.49 -15.36 0.46
CA ILE A 32 16.04 -14.68 -0.72
C ILE A 32 15.54 -13.23 -0.78
N HIS A 33 14.24 -13.00 -0.61
CA HIS A 33 13.68 -11.65 -0.61
C HIS A 33 14.25 -10.78 0.52
N CYS A 34 14.41 -11.34 1.73
CA CYS A 34 15.09 -10.67 2.83
C CYS A 34 16.54 -10.31 2.49
N GLY A 35 17.29 -11.24 1.86
CA GLY A 35 18.65 -11.00 1.41
C GLY A 35 18.75 -9.86 0.41
N ILE A 36 17.85 -9.82 -0.59
CA ILE A 36 17.78 -8.72 -1.57
C ILE A 36 17.50 -7.39 -0.87
N CYS A 37 16.49 -7.35 0.01
CA CYS A 37 16.15 -6.12 0.75
C CYS A 37 17.32 -5.65 1.62
N LEU A 38 18.02 -6.57 2.29
CA LEU A 38 19.19 -6.25 3.12
C LEU A 38 20.32 -5.66 2.27
N MET A 39 20.64 -6.25 1.12
CA MET A 39 21.66 -5.73 0.20
C MET A 39 21.31 -4.32 -0.29
N LEU A 40 20.06 -4.07 -0.65
CA LEU A 40 19.60 -2.73 -1.04
C LEU A 40 19.76 -1.74 0.12
N ASN A 41 19.41 -2.15 1.34
CA ASN A 41 19.53 -1.29 2.53
C ASN A 41 20.96 -0.93 2.92
N VAL A 42 21.89 -1.86 2.77
CA VAL A 42 23.30 -1.62 3.13
C VAL A 42 24.03 -0.83 2.04
N PHE A 43 23.81 -1.16 0.76
CA PHE A 43 24.66 -0.66 -0.32
C PHE A 43 24.02 0.40 -1.23
N VAL A 44 22.70 0.54 -1.23
CA VAL A 44 21.97 1.42 -2.14
C VAL A 44 21.26 2.55 -1.40
N VAL A 45 20.48 2.25 -0.35
CA VAL A 45 19.74 3.27 0.42
C VAL A 45 20.63 4.43 0.89
N PRO A 46 21.84 4.23 1.44
CA PRO A 46 22.68 5.34 1.91
C PRO A 46 23.14 6.30 0.80
N LYS A 47 23.06 5.89 -0.48
CA LYS A 47 23.41 6.72 -1.64
C LYS A 47 22.28 7.68 -2.04
N PHE A 48 21.09 7.52 -1.49
CA PHE A 48 19.90 8.31 -1.78
C PHE A 48 19.30 8.82 -0.45
N PRO A 49 19.98 9.76 0.24
CA PRO A 49 19.46 10.33 1.47
C PRO A 49 18.11 10.97 1.20
N PHE A 50 17.11 10.63 2.00
CA PHE A 50 15.74 11.00 1.70
C PHE A 50 15.52 12.52 1.80
N GLU A 51 16.28 13.21 2.64
CA GLU A 51 16.25 14.66 2.88
C GLU A 51 16.50 15.49 1.62
N ASP A 52 17.20 14.92 0.63
CA ASP A 52 17.51 15.57 -0.64
C ASP A 52 16.27 15.94 -1.47
N ILE A 53 15.08 15.39 -1.14
CA ILE A 53 13.80 15.81 -1.74
C ILE A 53 13.50 17.30 -1.47
N LEU A 54 14.04 17.85 -0.38
CA LEU A 54 13.83 19.24 0.04
C LEU A 54 14.81 20.22 -0.61
N ASN A 55 15.82 19.73 -1.32
CA ASN A 55 16.82 20.57 -1.96
C ASN A 55 16.14 21.56 -2.93
N PRO A 56 16.30 22.88 -2.76
CA PRO A 56 15.65 23.89 -3.59
C PRO A 56 16.16 23.93 -5.04
N GLU A 57 17.36 23.43 -5.31
CA GLU A 57 17.98 23.43 -6.64
C GLU A 57 17.36 22.40 -7.59
N LYS A 58 16.74 21.34 -7.04
CA LYS A 58 16.10 20.29 -7.85
C LYS A 58 14.84 20.82 -8.55
N GLY A 59 14.71 20.52 -9.84
CA GLY A 59 13.50 20.86 -10.60
C GLY A 59 12.27 20.08 -10.13
N PHE A 60 11.06 20.51 -10.52
CA PHE A 60 9.81 19.85 -10.11
C PHE A 60 9.77 18.35 -10.50
N LEU A 61 10.11 18.02 -11.75
CA LEU A 61 10.14 16.63 -12.23
C LEU A 61 11.25 15.82 -11.56
N GLU A 62 12.40 16.44 -11.35
CA GLU A 62 13.53 15.82 -10.66
C GLU A 62 13.16 15.45 -9.21
N LYS A 63 12.41 16.32 -8.51
CA LYS A 63 11.88 16.03 -7.17
C LYS A 63 10.91 14.87 -7.16
N ILE A 64 9.99 14.78 -8.13
CA ILE A 64 9.08 13.62 -8.23
C ILE A 64 9.87 12.34 -8.41
N PHE A 65 10.82 12.35 -9.35
CA PHE A 65 11.65 11.19 -9.65
C PHE A 65 12.49 10.78 -8.44
N PHE A 66 13.19 11.74 -7.81
CA PHE A 66 14.03 11.49 -6.65
C PHE A 66 13.20 11.01 -5.45
N ALA A 67 12.03 11.60 -5.19
CA ALA A 67 11.11 11.15 -4.14
C ALA A 67 10.62 9.73 -4.41
N HIS A 68 10.32 9.38 -5.66
CA HIS A 68 9.88 8.04 -6.04
C HIS A 68 10.97 6.99 -5.80
N ILE A 69 12.19 7.24 -6.25
CA ILE A 69 13.34 6.34 -6.03
C ILE A 69 13.64 6.22 -4.54
N SER A 70 13.80 7.34 -3.84
CA SER A 70 14.18 7.36 -2.42
C SER A 70 13.12 6.68 -1.55
N LEU A 71 11.83 6.92 -1.79
CA LEU A 71 10.78 6.22 -1.04
C LEU A 71 10.70 4.74 -1.38
N THR A 72 10.98 4.35 -2.62
CA THR A 72 11.03 2.93 -2.98
C THR A 72 12.17 2.23 -2.24
N LEU A 73 13.33 2.87 -2.16
CA LEU A 73 14.47 2.38 -1.38
C LEU A 73 14.15 2.32 0.12
N VAL A 74 13.56 3.37 0.71
CA VAL A 74 13.14 3.36 2.12
C VAL A 74 12.11 2.26 2.41
N ARG A 75 11.16 1.99 1.49
CA ARG A 75 10.17 0.91 1.66
C ARG A 75 10.80 -0.47 1.82
N THR A 76 11.98 -0.71 1.25
CA THR A 76 12.66 -2.02 1.36
C THR A 76 13.00 -2.39 2.80
N GLN A 77 13.14 -1.42 3.72
CA GLN A 77 13.30 -1.66 5.16
C GLN A 77 12.08 -2.37 5.74
N TYR A 78 10.88 -1.91 5.35
CA TYR A 78 9.61 -2.48 5.78
C TYR A 78 9.38 -3.84 5.13
N TYR A 79 9.74 -3.99 3.84
CA TYR A 79 9.70 -5.30 3.16
C TYR A 79 10.58 -6.31 3.89
N TYR A 80 11.82 -5.94 4.22
CA TYR A 80 12.71 -6.80 4.99
C TYR A 80 12.09 -7.22 6.32
N ALA A 81 11.63 -6.25 7.14
CA ALA A 81 11.09 -6.53 8.47
C ALA A 81 9.86 -7.44 8.41
N TRP A 82 8.92 -7.15 7.50
CA TRP A 82 7.69 -7.94 7.37
C TRP A 82 7.91 -9.31 6.75
N ILE A 83 8.74 -9.42 5.72
CA ILE A 83 9.05 -10.72 5.09
C ILE A 83 9.88 -11.59 6.05
N MET A 84 10.77 -10.99 6.86
CA MET A 84 11.52 -11.73 7.87
C MET A 84 10.59 -12.28 8.96
N ALA A 85 9.66 -11.46 9.47
CA ALA A 85 8.67 -11.92 10.44
C ALA A 85 7.81 -13.05 9.85
N ASP A 86 7.37 -12.90 8.61
CA ASP A 86 6.59 -13.90 7.88
C ASP A 86 7.40 -15.21 7.66
N CYS A 87 8.69 -15.08 7.34
CA CYS A 87 9.63 -16.21 7.21
C CYS A 87 9.76 -17.02 8.51
N ILE A 88 9.95 -16.33 9.64
CA ILE A 88 10.08 -16.97 10.96
C ILE A 88 8.80 -17.72 11.33
N ASN A 89 7.65 -17.11 11.09
CA ASN A 89 6.37 -17.75 11.39
C ASN A 89 6.07 -18.94 10.47
N ASN A 90 6.44 -18.89 9.20
CA ASN A 90 6.38 -20.04 8.31
C ASN A 90 7.25 -21.19 8.81
N ALA A 91 8.49 -20.89 9.23
CA ALA A 91 9.38 -21.90 9.80
C ALA A 91 8.84 -22.50 11.11
N ALA A 92 8.04 -21.73 11.85
CA ALA A 92 7.33 -22.17 13.05
C ALA A 92 5.96 -22.83 12.76
N GLY A 93 5.56 -22.96 11.49
CA GLY A 93 4.32 -23.63 11.09
C GLY A 93 3.05 -22.77 11.09
N PHE A 94 3.12 -21.48 11.40
CA PHE A 94 1.95 -20.59 11.53
C PHE A 94 1.52 -19.91 10.21
N GLY A 95 2.17 -20.25 9.10
CA GLY A 95 2.02 -19.53 7.83
C GLY A 95 1.04 -20.12 6.83
N PHE A 96 0.60 -21.35 7.04
CA PHE A 96 -0.18 -22.10 6.04
C PHE A 96 -1.61 -21.56 5.93
N SER A 97 -2.02 -21.15 4.73
CA SER A 97 -3.35 -20.56 4.46
C SER A 97 -4.31 -21.47 3.70
N GLY A 98 -3.83 -22.59 3.15
CA GLY A 98 -4.63 -23.53 2.36
C GLY A 98 -3.92 -23.93 1.07
N TYR A 99 -4.71 -24.35 0.08
CA TYR A 99 -4.22 -24.69 -1.25
C TYR A 99 -4.85 -23.78 -2.29
N ASP A 100 -4.09 -23.44 -3.34
CA ASP A 100 -4.61 -22.71 -4.50
C ASP A 100 -5.48 -23.63 -5.39
N ASP A 101 -6.11 -23.05 -6.42
CA ASP A 101 -6.94 -23.77 -7.41
C ASP A 101 -6.17 -24.87 -8.17
N LYS A 102 -4.83 -24.90 -8.07
CA LYS A 102 -3.93 -25.86 -8.70
C LYS A 102 -3.39 -26.91 -7.72
N GLY A 103 -3.79 -26.85 -6.45
CA GLY A 103 -3.32 -27.75 -5.40
C GLY A 103 -1.95 -27.41 -4.83
N ASN A 104 -1.39 -26.22 -5.09
CA ASN A 104 -0.17 -25.76 -4.45
C ASN A 104 -0.48 -25.20 -3.06
N SER A 105 0.32 -25.57 -2.07
CA SER A 105 0.18 -25.02 -0.72
C SER A 105 0.54 -23.54 -0.66
N GLU A 106 -0.34 -22.75 -0.08
CA GLU A 106 -0.16 -21.32 0.15
C GLU A 106 0.35 -21.08 1.58
N TRP A 107 1.32 -20.18 1.69
CA TRP A 107 2.03 -19.89 2.93
C TRP A 107 2.05 -18.39 3.24
N ASP A 108 0.89 -17.75 3.08
CA ASP A 108 0.70 -16.31 3.21
C ASP A 108 -0.30 -15.90 4.32
N LEU A 109 -0.70 -16.85 5.19
CA LEU A 109 -1.76 -16.66 6.21
C LEU A 109 -1.55 -15.40 7.04
N ILE A 110 -0.31 -15.14 7.44
CA ILE A 110 0.07 -14.00 8.27
C ILE A 110 1.05 -13.05 7.56
N SER A 111 1.04 -13.06 6.23
CA SER A 111 1.88 -12.17 5.44
C SER A 111 1.40 -10.74 5.53
N ASN A 112 2.27 -9.83 5.96
CA ASN A 112 1.94 -8.41 6.10
C ASN A 112 2.11 -7.60 4.81
N ILE A 113 2.77 -8.14 3.80
CA ILE A 113 3.08 -7.43 2.56
C ILE A 113 3.03 -8.36 1.36
N ASP A 114 2.28 -7.95 0.34
CA ASP A 114 2.41 -8.51 -1.00
C ASP A 114 3.19 -7.49 -1.85
N VAL A 115 4.50 -7.70 -2.00
CA VAL A 115 5.40 -6.76 -2.67
C VAL A 115 5.01 -6.58 -4.14
N TRP A 116 4.67 -7.68 -4.82
CA TRP A 116 4.35 -7.62 -6.25
C TRP A 116 3.05 -6.87 -6.49
N LYS A 117 1.99 -7.21 -5.75
CA LYS A 117 0.72 -6.50 -5.83
C LYS A 117 0.86 -5.05 -5.39
N PHE A 118 1.63 -4.77 -4.35
CA PHE A 118 1.87 -3.41 -3.92
C PHE A 118 2.52 -2.58 -5.03
N GLU A 119 3.59 -3.08 -5.64
CA GLU A 119 4.34 -2.32 -6.65
C GLU A 119 3.60 -2.23 -8.00
N THR A 120 2.78 -3.23 -8.36
CA THR A 120 2.10 -3.29 -9.68
C THR A 120 0.64 -2.84 -9.68
N ALA A 121 0.00 -2.69 -8.52
CA ALA A 121 -1.40 -2.28 -8.43
C ALA A 121 -1.64 -0.93 -9.15
N ASP A 122 -2.69 -0.92 -9.99
CA ASP A 122 -3.06 0.21 -10.84
C ASP A 122 -3.99 1.23 -10.16
N ASN A 123 -4.36 0.99 -8.91
CA ASN A 123 -5.25 1.85 -8.15
C ASN A 123 -4.92 1.83 -6.66
N LEU A 124 -5.20 2.96 -6.01
CA LEU A 124 -4.86 3.20 -4.60
C LEU A 124 -5.44 2.15 -3.65
N LYS A 125 -6.65 1.64 -3.90
CA LYS A 125 -7.27 0.65 -3.02
C LYS A 125 -6.45 -0.64 -3.00
N ASP A 126 -6.15 -1.19 -4.17
CA ASP A 126 -5.42 -2.45 -4.28
C ASP A 126 -3.98 -2.30 -3.79
N THR A 127 -3.38 -1.12 -3.95
CA THR A 127 -2.07 -0.83 -3.37
C THR A 127 -2.12 -0.82 -1.84
N LEU A 128 -3.10 -0.15 -1.23
CA LEU A 128 -3.24 -0.10 0.23
C LEU A 128 -3.60 -1.46 0.83
N ASP A 129 -4.42 -2.26 0.14
CA ASP A 129 -4.77 -3.62 0.57
C ASP A 129 -3.54 -4.56 0.59
N ALA A 130 -2.51 -4.28 -0.22
CA ALA A 130 -1.28 -5.07 -0.27
C ALA A 130 -0.25 -4.65 0.80
N TRP A 131 -0.39 -3.46 1.38
CA TRP A 131 0.56 -2.88 2.34
C TRP A 131 0.10 -3.03 3.78
N ASN A 132 0.94 -3.61 4.63
CA ASN A 132 0.68 -3.76 6.06
C ASN A 132 -0.70 -4.40 6.34
N ARG A 133 -0.95 -5.56 5.70
CA ARG A 133 -2.23 -6.28 5.68
C ARG A 133 -2.79 -6.49 7.08
N GLY A 134 -1.96 -6.91 8.05
CA GLY A 134 -2.37 -7.12 9.43
C GLY A 134 -2.87 -5.84 10.11
N THR A 135 -2.16 -4.72 9.94
CA THR A 135 -2.61 -3.43 10.49
C THR A 135 -3.88 -2.93 9.81
N MET A 136 -4.01 -3.11 8.49
CA MET A 136 -5.24 -2.76 7.76
C MET A 136 -6.45 -3.57 8.27
N TYR A 137 -6.26 -4.87 8.50
CA TYR A 137 -7.30 -5.72 9.09
C TYR A 137 -7.66 -5.27 10.52
N TRP A 138 -6.67 -4.97 11.35
CA TRP A 138 -6.88 -4.45 12.69
C TRP A 138 -7.63 -3.11 12.68
N LEU A 139 -7.17 -2.11 11.91
CA LEU A 139 -7.81 -0.79 11.75
C LEU A 139 -9.24 -0.91 11.25
N ARG A 140 -9.49 -1.83 10.32
CA ARG A 140 -10.84 -2.10 9.82
C ARG A 140 -11.77 -2.49 10.96
N ARG A 141 -11.35 -3.43 11.81
CA ARG A 141 -12.15 -3.90 12.95
C ARG A 141 -12.28 -2.82 14.01
N VAL A 142 -11.18 -2.20 14.44
CA VAL A 142 -11.17 -1.28 15.61
C VAL A 142 -11.72 0.11 15.33
N ALA A 143 -11.59 0.61 14.10
CA ALA A 143 -12.01 1.97 13.76
C ALA A 143 -13.09 1.97 12.67
N TYR A 144 -12.79 1.43 11.47
CA TYR A 144 -13.63 1.63 10.29
C TYR A 144 -15.05 1.07 10.46
N GLU A 145 -15.18 -0.17 10.93
CA GLU A 145 -16.45 -0.86 11.11
C GLU A 145 -17.26 -0.31 12.29
N ARG A 146 -16.59 0.29 13.27
CA ARG A 146 -17.18 0.87 14.48
C ARG A 146 -17.58 2.35 14.33
N THR A 147 -17.22 2.98 13.22
CA THR A 147 -17.49 4.41 12.96
C THR A 147 -18.67 4.57 11.99
N PRO A 148 -19.56 5.57 12.19
CA PRO A 148 -20.63 5.90 11.25
C PRO A 148 -20.10 6.07 9.81
N ARG A 149 -20.88 5.63 8.82
CA ARG A 149 -20.46 5.57 7.41
C ARG A 149 -19.88 6.87 6.87
N LYS A 150 -20.41 8.01 7.30
CA LYS A 150 -19.99 9.36 6.89
C LYS A 150 -18.55 9.71 7.29
N TYR A 151 -18.06 9.18 8.41
CA TYR A 151 -16.78 9.61 9.00
C TYR A 151 -15.73 8.50 9.02
N ARG A 152 -16.10 7.26 8.67
CA ARG A 152 -15.25 6.08 8.88
C ARG A 152 -13.88 6.16 8.23
N THR A 153 -13.75 6.68 7.01
CA THR A 153 -12.44 6.77 6.33
C THR A 153 -11.53 7.73 7.08
N VAL A 154 -11.95 8.99 7.25
CA VAL A 154 -11.16 10.03 7.92
C VAL A 154 -10.82 9.61 9.35
N PHE A 155 -11.78 9.09 10.09
CA PHE A 155 -11.55 8.62 11.46
C PHE A 155 -10.52 7.47 11.50
N THR A 156 -10.60 6.50 10.59
CA THR A 156 -9.63 5.40 10.52
C THR A 156 -8.22 5.92 10.23
N TYR A 157 -8.07 6.90 9.34
CA TYR A 157 -6.79 7.53 9.06
C TYR A 157 -6.26 8.35 10.25
N VAL A 158 -7.12 9.02 11.03
CA VAL A 158 -6.72 9.71 12.26
C VAL A 158 -6.24 8.70 13.32
N VAL A 159 -6.97 7.60 13.52
CA VAL A 159 -6.54 6.52 14.42
C VAL A 159 -5.21 5.92 13.96
N SER A 160 -5.03 5.74 12.65
CA SER A 160 -3.74 5.30 12.08
C SER A 160 -2.63 6.30 12.37
N ALA A 161 -2.86 7.60 12.20
CA ALA A 161 -1.85 8.63 12.49
C ALA A 161 -1.40 8.60 13.95
N TRP A 162 -2.37 8.54 14.87
CA TRP A 162 -2.08 8.44 16.29
C TRP A 162 -1.32 7.16 16.62
N TRP A 163 -1.73 6.01 16.07
CA TRP A 163 -1.04 4.73 16.31
C TRP A 163 0.44 4.76 15.88
N HIS A 164 0.79 5.51 14.82
CA HIS A 164 2.18 5.68 14.41
C HIS A 164 2.98 6.61 15.34
N GLY A 165 2.34 7.58 15.99
CA GLY A 165 2.94 8.38 17.06
C GLY A 165 2.60 9.88 17.01
N PHE A 166 3.43 10.68 17.67
CA PHE A 166 3.21 12.13 17.85
C PHE A 166 3.94 13.00 16.82
N PHE A 167 4.76 12.40 15.96
CA PHE A 167 5.41 13.12 14.87
C PHE A 167 4.37 13.69 13.90
N THR A 168 4.40 15.01 13.71
CA THR A 168 3.40 15.74 12.93
C THR A 168 3.36 15.35 11.45
N GLY A 169 4.45 14.81 10.91
CA GLY A 169 4.53 14.27 9.55
C GLY A 169 3.57 13.09 9.33
N TYR A 170 3.33 12.26 10.35
CA TYR A 170 2.34 11.18 10.26
C TYR A 170 0.94 11.74 10.02
N TYR A 171 0.53 12.77 10.75
CA TYR A 171 -0.76 13.42 10.56
C TYR A 171 -0.89 13.99 9.14
N ALA A 172 0.17 14.61 8.61
CA ALA A 172 0.20 15.09 7.23
C ALA A 172 0.02 13.94 6.22
N THR A 173 0.73 12.81 6.41
CA THR A 173 0.60 11.62 5.56
C THR A 173 -0.80 11.04 5.58
N PHE A 174 -1.34 10.74 6.77
CA PHE A 174 -2.59 10.01 6.90
C PHE A 174 -3.81 10.87 6.54
N LEU A 175 -3.81 12.17 6.84
CA LEU A 175 -4.87 13.07 6.38
C LEU A 175 -4.84 13.25 4.85
N THR A 176 -3.63 13.36 4.26
CA THR A 176 -3.47 13.33 2.80
C THR A 176 -3.94 12.00 2.21
N GLY A 177 -3.63 10.88 2.86
CA GLY A 177 -4.10 9.54 2.50
C GLY A 177 -5.63 9.39 2.55
N ALA A 178 -6.28 9.98 3.55
CA ALA A 178 -7.73 10.02 3.65
C ALA A 178 -8.35 10.79 2.47
N LEU A 179 -7.82 11.98 2.17
CA LEU A 179 -8.24 12.79 1.03
C LEU A 179 -8.09 12.01 -0.28
N PHE A 180 -6.93 11.37 -0.50
CA PHE A 180 -6.65 10.63 -1.72
C PHE A 180 -7.50 9.36 -1.85
N THR A 181 -7.84 8.71 -0.75
CA THR A 181 -8.73 7.55 -0.75
C THR A 181 -10.15 7.93 -1.17
N GLU A 182 -10.69 9.03 -0.66
CA GLU A 182 -12.00 9.51 -1.07
C GLU A 182 -11.97 10.01 -2.53
N ALA A 183 -10.93 10.73 -2.94
CA ALA A 183 -10.76 11.19 -4.32
C ALA A 183 -10.62 10.02 -5.30
N SER A 184 -9.86 8.98 -4.97
CA SER A 184 -9.69 7.80 -5.84
C SER A 184 -10.98 7.01 -5.96
N ARG A 185 -11.76 6.90 -4.87
CA ARG A 185 -13.10 6.28 -4.86
C ARG A 185 -14.04 7.05 -5.79
N MET A 186 -14.02 8.38 -5.73
CA MET A 186 -14.82 9.23 -6.61
C MET A 186 -14.42 9.07 -8.08
N ALA A 187 -13.12 9.12 -8.38
CA ALA A 187 -12.60 8.91 -9.73
C ALA A 187 -12.98 7.53 -10.27
N ARG A 188 -12.83 6.46 -9.48
CA ARG A 188 -13.26 5.09 -9.85
C ARG A 188 -14.76 5.03 -10.14
N LYS A 189 -15.60 5.72 -9.35
CA LYS A 189 -17.05 5.73 -9.54
C LYS A 189 -17.48 6.52 -10.78
N ARG A 190 -16.87 7.69 -11.02
CA ARG A 190 -17.34 8.66 -12.02
C ARG A 190 -16.59 8.58 -13.35
N ILE A 191 -15.29 8.32 -13.34
CA ILE A 191 -14.42 8.45 -14.51
C ILE A 191 -14.21 7.10 -15.20
N ARG A 192 -14.02 6.02 -14.44
CA ARG A 192 -13.65 4.69 -14.98
C ARG A 192 -14.56 4.23 -16.11
N THR A 193 -15.87 4.46 -15.99
CA THR A 193 -16.89 3.99 -16.94
C THR A 193 -16.65 4.47 -18.37
N TYR A 194 -16.11 5.68 -18.56
CA TYR A 194 -15.83 6.25 -19.89
C TYR A 194 -14.66 5.58 -20.63
N PHE A 195 -13.90 4.74 -19.92
CA PHE A 195 -12.73 4.03 -20.45
C PHE A 195 -12.97 2.53 -20.62
N GLN A 196 -14.19 2.03 -20.37
CA GLN A 196 -14.46 0.58 -20.40
C GLN A 196 -14.93 0.06 -21.77
N ASP A 197 -15.17 0.93 -22.75
CA ASP A 197 -15.79 0.52 -24.02
C ASP A 197 -14.88 -0.32 -24.91
N THR A 198 -13.57 -0.04 -24.92
CA THR A 198 -12.58 -0.72 -25.77
C THR A 198 -11.36 -1.17 -24.98
N ASN A 199 -10.66 -2.21 -25.45
CA ASN A 199 -9.45 -2.69 -24.80
C ASN A 199 -8.36 -1.62 -24.71
N LEU A 200 -8.18 -0.81 -25.77
CA LEU A 200 -7.20 0.28 -25.77
C LEU A 200 -7.50 1.33 -24.70
N LYS A 201 -8.77 1.74 -24.55
CA LYS A 201 -9.18 2.69 -23.49
C LYS A 201 -8.96 2.10 -22.09
N ARG A 202 -9.24 0.81 -21.89
CA ARG A 202 -9.02 0.12 -20.61
C ARG A 202 -7.54 0.09 -20.25
N ILE A 203 -6.67 -0.30 -21.20
CA ILE A 203 -5.22 -0.32 -21.01
C ILE A 203 -4.72 1.09 -20.69
N PHE A 204 -5.13 2.08 -21.48
CA PHE A 204 -4.78 3.47 -21.22
C PHE A 204 -5.19 3.93 -19.81
N TYR A 205 -6.42 3.63 -19.40
CA TYR A 205 -6.90 3.96 -18.06
C TYR A 205 -6.06 3.29 -16.96
N ASN A 206 -5.77 2.00 -17.10
CA ASN A 206 -4.98 1.26 -16.11
C ASN A 206 -3.55 1.82 -16.00
N VAL A 207 -2.90 2.13 -17.12
CA VAL A 207 -1.56 2.76 -17.12
C VAL A 207 -1.62 4.14 -16.48
N LEU A 208 -2.62 4.95 -16.82
CA LEU A 208 -2.79 6.28 -16.27
C LEU A 208 -3.04 6.23 -14.75
N THR A 209 -3.95 5.38 -14.28
CA THR A 209 -4.24 5.26 -12.84
C THR A 209 -3.09 4.63 -12.08
N TYR A 210 -2.32 3.73 -12.71
CA TYR A 210 -1.08 3.20 -12.14
C TYR A 210 -0.09 4.34 -11.86
N VAL A 211 0.24 5.16 -12.87
CA VAL A 211 1.18 6.27 -12.73
C VAL A 211 0.70 7.28 -11.68
N ILE A 212 -0.58 7.68 -11.73
CA ILE A 212 -1.17 8.60 -10.74
C ILE A 212 -1.11 8.00 -9.34
N THR A 213 -1.39 6.70 -9.18
CA THR A 213 -1.35 6.02 -7.89
C THR A 213 0.07 5.99 -7.32
N ARG A 214 1.10 5.70 -8.14
CA ARG A 214 2.50 5.74 -7.71
C ARG A 214 2.89 7.14 -7.23
N ILE A 215 2.54 8.17 -7.99
CA ILE A 215 2.81 9.57 -7.62
C ILE A 215 2.06 9.93 -6.33
N ALA A 216 0.77 9.57 -6.20
CA ALA A 216 -0.04 9.87 -5.03
C ALA A 216 0.52 9.23 -3.75
N ILE A 217 0.94 7.97 -3.82
CA ILE A 217 1.51 7.26 -2.67
C ILE A 217 2.86 7.86 -2.29
N CYS A 218 3.75 8.12 -3.26
CA CYS A 218 5.02 8.75 -2.97
C CYS A 218 4.83 10.15 -2.38
N TYR A 219 3.93 10.94 -2.94
CA TYR A 219 3.60 12.28 -2.45
C TYR A 219 3.06 12.26 -1.01
N ALA A 220 2.14 11.34 -0.71
CA ALA A 220 1.58 11.20 0.64
C ALA A 220 2.63 10.68 1.63
N ALA A 221 3.36 9.62 1.27
CA ALA A 221 4.32 8.94 2.14
C ALA A 221 5.60 9.75 2.38
N ALA A 222 5.92 10.74 1.55
CA ALA A 222 7.10 11.57 1.75
C ALA A 222 7.11 12.22 3.14
N THR A 223 5.96 12.73 3.58
CA THR A 223 5.85 13.39 4.89
C THR A 223 5.93 12.43 6.08
N PHE A 224 5.71 11.14 5.84
CA PHE A 224 5.86 10.09 6.85
C PHE A 224 7.33 9.95 7.22
N VAL A 225 8.20 10.00 6.22
CA VAL A 225 9.65 9.87 6.40
C VAL A 225 10.28 11.20 6.85
N LEU A 226 9.71 12.35 6.47
CA LEU A 226 10.17 13.66 6.97
C LEU A 226 9.86 13.92 8.45
N LEU A 227 8.92 13.18 9.06
CA LEU A 227 8.51 13.23 10.47
C LEU A 227 7.90 14.55 10.99
N HIS A 228 8.29 15.70 10.46
CA HIS A 228 7.99 17.01 11.04
C HIS A 228 7.17 17.90 10.10
N TRP A 229 6.33 18.76 10.68
CA TRP A 229 5.33 19.57 9.98
C TRP A 229 5.97 20.59 9.04
N ARG A 230 7.09 21.19 9.45
CA ARG A 230 7.77 22.23 8.67
C ARG A 230 8.30 21.65 7.35
N GLU A 231 8.95 20.50 7.44
CA GLU A 231 9.53 19.73 6.34
C GLU A 231 8.41 19.20 5.45
N ALA A 232 7.33 18.69 6.04
CA ALA A 232 6.14 18.27 5.30
C ALA A 232 5.51 19.41 4.49
N LEU A 233 5.32 20.58 5.10
CA LEU A 233 4.80 21.77 4.41
C LEU A 233 5.77 22.27 3.34
N GLN A 234 7.07 22.29 3.62
CA GLN A 234 8.10 22.68 2.66
C GLN A 234 8.06 21.77 1.42
N PHE A 235 7.99 20.45 1.62
CA PHE A 235 7.83 19.50 0.53
C PHE A 235 6.56 19.78 -0.28
N TYR A 236 5.40 19.90 0.38
CA TYR A 236 4.15 20.16 -0.33
C TYR A 236 4.14 21.51 -1.06
N SER A 237 4.74 22.56 -0.50
CA SER A 237 4.85 23.86 -1.15
C SER A 237 5.78 23.85 -2.36
N GLN A 238 6.91 23.14 -2.26
CA GLN A 238 7.84 22.96 -3.39
C GLN A 238 7.19 22.16 -4.53
N MET A 239 6.21 21.34 -4.21
CA MET A 239 5.37 20.60 -5.16
C MET A 239 4.07 21.35 -5.52
N TYR A 240 3.91 22.62 -5.14
CA TYR A 240 2.74 23.45 -5.42
C TYR A 240 1.40 22.86 -4.96
N PHE A 241 1.40 21.96 -3.97
CA PHE A 241 0.21 21.24 -3.51
C PHE A 241 -0.58 20.53 -4.63
N PHE A 242 0.08 20.18 -5.75
CA PHE A 242 -0.61 19.78 -6.98
C PHE A 242 -1.55 18.56 -6.80
N MET A 243 -1.13 17.57 -6.01
CA MET A 243 -1.95 16.39 -5.73
C MET A 243 -3.12 16.68 -4.78
N HIS A 244 -2.96 17.60 -3.82
CA HIS A 244 -4.08 18.04 -2.98
C HIS A 244 -5.14 18.75 -3.84
N PHE A 245 -4.72 19.68 -4.72
CA PHE A 245 -5.65 20.38 -5.61
C PHE A 245 -6.34 19.42 -6.59
N ALA A 246 -5.61 18.45 -7.15
CA ALA A 246 -6.20 17.40 -7.98
C ALA A 246 -7.24 16.58 -7.21
N ALA A 247 -6.93 16.16 -5.98
CA ALA A 247 -7.84 15.37 -5.16
C ALA A 247 -9.10 16.15 -4.75
N VAL A 248 -8.97 17.42 -4.34
CA VAL A 248 -10.10 18.31 -4.03
C VAL A 248 -10.97 18.52 -5.27
N THR A 249 -10.37 18.73 -6.44
CA THR A 249 -11.08 18.85 -7.71
C THR A 249 -11.89 17.59 -8.02
N LEU A 250 -11.29 16.41 -7.87
CA LEU A 250 -11.96 15.13 -8.07
C LEU A 250 -13.15 14.93 -7.11
N LEU A 251 -13.04 15.41 -5.88
CA LEU A 251 -14.08 15.25 -4.87
C LEU A 251 -15.27 16.19 -5.06
N PHE A 252 -15.03 17.45 -5.39
CA PHE A 252 -16.08 18.47 -5.37
C PHE A 252 -16.57 18.89 -6.76
N ILE A 253 -15.72 18.82 -7.79
CA ILE A 253 -16.05 19.28 -9.13
C ILE A 253 -16.55 18.12 -10.00
N THR A 254 -15.85 16.99 -10.00
CA THR A 254 -16.22 15.82 -10.82
C THR A 254 -17.67 15.36 -10.65
N PRO A 255 -18.25 15.26 -9.44
CA PRO A 255 -19.64 14.81 -9.27
C PRO A 255 -20.67 15.80 -9.82
N ARG A 256 -20.30 17.08 -9.98
CA ARG A 256 -21.19 18.13 -10.51
C ARG A 256 -21.24 18.12 -12.04
N ILE A 257 -20.17 17.63 -12.68
CA ILE A 257 -20.02 17.62 -14.14
C ILE A 257 -20.33 16.23 -14.71
N LEU A 258 -19.80 15.17 -14.10
CA LEU A 258 -19.92 13.80 -14.59
C LEU A 258 -20.98 13.04 -13.79
N LEU A 259 -22.17 12.92 -14.39
CA LEU A 259 -23.28 12.14 -13.86
C LEU A 259 -23.07 10.65 -14.17
N THR A 260 -23.43 9.76 -13.24
CA THR A 260 -23.53 8.33 -13.55
C THR A 260 -24.92 7.99 -14.07
N LYS A 261 -25.04 6.82 -14.72
CA LYS A 261 -26.33 6.22 -15.10
C LYS A 261 -27.32 6.05 -13.92
N GLU A 262 -26.83 6.02 -12.68
CA GLU A 262 -27.67 5.99 -11.48
C GLU A 262 -28.27 7.36 -11.16
N ASP A 263 -27.53 8.46 -11.37
CA ASP A 263 -28.02 9.80 -11.09
C ASP A 263 -29.14 10.20 -12.07
N THR A 264 -29.04 9.76 -13.33
CA THR A 264 -30.05 10.01 -14.37
C THR A 264 -31.35 9.21 -14.19
N LYS A 265 -31.37 8.18 -13.33
CA LYS A 265 -32.59 7.45 -12.96
C LYS A 265 -33.36 8.08 -11.79
N SER A 266 -32.75 9.05 -11.08
CA SER A 266 -33.35 9.73 -9.92
C SER A 266 -33.93 11.11 -10.22
N LYS A 267 -33.93 11.51 -11.50
CA LYS A 267 -34.60 12.70 -12.03
C LYS A 267 -35.75 12.26 -12.91
#